data_AF-A0A2K6JNT0-F1
#
_entry.id   AF-A0A2K6JNT0-F1
#
_cell.length_a   1.000
_cell.length_b   1.000
_cell.length_c   1.000
_cell.angle_alpha   90.00
_cell.angle_beta   90.00
_cell.angle_gamma   90.00
#
_symmetry.space_group_name_H-M   'P 1'
#
loop_
_entity.id
_entity.type
_entity.pdbx_description
1 polymer ?
#
loop_
_entity_poly.entity_id
_entity_poly.type
_entity_poly.pdbx_seq_one_letter_code
_entity_poly.pdbx_strand_id
1 'polypeptide(L)'
;MSVHYTLNLRVFWPLVTGLCTALVCLYHVLRGSGGARAEPPDGVDGGFPLLKVAVLLLLSYVLLRCRHAVRQRFLPGSPRLRGHAAFSSRHFREPGLSILLESYYEHEVRLSPHVLGHSKAHVSRIVGELVRAGRARGSPGLIPGGALALAFRGDFIQVGSAYEQHKIRRPDSFDVLVPLRLPPLVALEPRSLGEEPVLAPAFRGCFVCALKAPPSPLGASGGHWLRDCKPFADAFCVDVRGRRHLSATLVLRWFQSHLQRSLATVRYSLEGRCRVTLTPGGLEQPPTLHILPCRTDYGCCRLSMAVRLIPAVHLGDGVFLVAPPPPPLPSAPLLELPEGLRAEALWGVNTARQEQKLLSWLQERAAPGACYLKCLQLLKALRDLGARGLDSAAATQWGRILSSYVLKTVLLAVLLRKGAPGQGWDEEHLGTCLEELVQFLRDCLLRRHTLFHCVLGPGRAAAEVGPLPKALREAAPVDLLAAFDGHARELAAARLLSTWQRLPQLLRAYGGPRYLARCPPPRSQRTQGFLEGEP
;
A
#
# COMPACT_ATOMS: atom_id res chain seq x y z
N MET A 1 -32.88 -48.32 -22.69
CA MET A 1 -32.01 -47.51 -21.81
C MET A 1 -30.62 -47.48 -22.42
N SER A 2 -30.21 -46.35 -23.00
CA SER A 2 -28.91 -46.15 -23.63
C SER A 2 -28.20 -45.04 -22.85
N VAL A 3 -27.16 -45.39 -22.10
CA VAL A 3 -26.35 -44.43 -21.35
C VAL A 3 -25.28 -43.89 -22.30
N HIS A 4 -25.52 -42.70 -22.86
CA HIS A 4 -24.51 -41.98 -23.63
C HIS A 4 -23.42 -41.44 -22.68
N TYR A 5 -22.27 -42.11 -22.64
CA TYR A 5 -21.07 -41.59 -22.01
C TYR A 5 -20.58 -40.36 -22.78
N THR A 6 -20.71 -39.18 -22.17
CA THR A 6 -20.10 -37.95 -22.70
C THR A 6 -18.64 -37.91 -22.29
N LEU A 7 -17.76 -38.26 -23.23
CA LEU A 7 -16.31 -38.25 -23.06
C LEU A 7 -15.85 -36.80 -22.82
N ASN A 8 -15.32 -36.53 -21.62
CA ASN A 8 -14.89 -35.20 -21.22
C ASN A 8 -13.57 -34.84 -21.95
N LEU A 9 -13.71 -34.20 -23.11
CA LEU A 9 -12.62 -33.83 -24.04
C LEU A 9 -11.51 -33.00 -23.37
N ARG A 10 -11.78 -32.34 -22.24
CA ARG A 10 -10.76 -31.60 -21.46
C ARG A 10 -9.73 -32.50 -20.80
N VAL A 11 -10.08 -33.75 -20.51
CA VAL A 11 -9.23 -34.72 -19.80
C VAL A 11 -8.72 -35.81 -20.75
N PHE A 12 -9.52 -36.17 -21.75
CA PHE A 12 -9.18 -37.19 -22.75
C PHE A 12 -7.92 -36.83 -23.55
N TRP A 13 -7.85 -35.62 -24.11
CA TRP A 13 -6.71 -35.24 -24.96
C TRP A 13 -5.38 -35.12 -24.22
N PRO A 14 -5.30 -34.52 -23.01
CA PRO A 14 -4.07 -34.54 -22.21
C PRO A 14 -3.60 -35.95 -21.87
N LEU A 15 -4.54 -36.86 -21.54
CA LEU A 15 -4.23 -38.26 -21.25
C LEU A 15 -3.70 -39.00 -22.48
N VAL A 16 -4.33 -38.82 -23.64
CA VAL A 16 -3.86 -39.42 -24.90
C VAL A 16 -2.48 -38.87 -25.27
N THR A 17 -2.25 -37.56 -25.14
CA THR A 17 -0.93 -36.98 -25.40
C THR A 17 0.13 -37.50 -24.43
N GLY A 18 -0.22 -37.63 -23.15
CA GLY A 18 0.66 -38.19 -22.12
C GLY A 18 1.01 -39.66 -22.37
N LEU A 19 0.01 -40.47 -22.75
CA LEU A 19 0.17 -41.89 -23.06
C LEU A 19 1.02 -42.09 -24.31
N CYS A 20 0.80 -41.30 -25.37
CA CYS A 20 1.62 -41.33 -26.58
C CYS A 20 3.07 -40.90 -26.30
N THR A 21 3.29 -39.87 -25.46
CA THR A 21 4.67 -39.49 -25.08
C THR A 21 5.34 -40.57 -24.23
N ALA A 22 4.60 -41.23 -23.33
CA ALA A 22 5.13 -42.31 -22.52
C ALA A 22 5.50 -43.54 -23.38
N LEU A 23 4.67 -43.89 -24.37
CA LEU A 23 4.95 -44.97 -25.33
C LEU A 23 6.17 -44.69 -26.20
N VAL A 24 6.36 -43.44 -26.63
CA VAL A 24 7.56 -43.03 -27.38
C VAL A 24 8.81 -43.11 -26.50
N CYS A 25 8.74 -42.64 -25.24
CA CYS A 25 9.84 -42.80 -24.29
C CYS A 25 10.16 -44.28 -24.02
N LEU A 26 9.13 -45.13 -23.85
CA LEU A 26 9.29 -46.56 -23.63
C LEU A 26 9.93 -47.25 -24.85
N TYR A 27 9.52 -46.86 -26.07
CA TYR A 27 10.11 -47.34 -27.32
C TYR A 27 11.60 -46.97 -27.43
N HIS A 28 11.98 -45.76 -26.99
CA HIS A 28 13.39 -45.34 -26.98
C HIS A 28 14.23 -46.07 -25.95
N VAL A 29 13.68 -46.37 -24.77
CA VAL A 29 14.37 -47.16 -23.74
C VAL A 29 14.55 -48.62 -24.20
N LEU A 30 13.53 -49.21 -24.81
CA LEU A 30 13.58 -50.58 -25.35
C LEU A 30 14.53 -50.69 -26.55
N ARG A 31 14.62 -49.65 -27.38
CA ARG A 31 15.55 -49.61 -28.52
C ARG A 31 17.00 -49.28 -28.12
N GLY A 32 17.18 -48.53 -27.01
CA GLY A 32 18.50 -48.24 -26.42
C GLY A 32 19.10 -49.41 -25.64
N SER A 33 18.29 -50.40 -25.26
CA SER A 33 18.76 -51.60 -24.55
C SER A 33 19.28 -52.71 -25.47
N GLY A 34 19.21 -52.57 -26.80
CA GLY A 34 19.42 -53.66 -27.76
C GLY A 34 20.77 -53.68 -28.49
N GLY A 35 21.76 -52.88 -28.10
CA GLY A 35 22.98 -52.72 -28.91
C GLY A 35 24.24 -52.50 -28.09
N ALA A 36 24.65 -53.51 -27.31
CA ALA A 36 26.04 -53.61 -26.89
C ALA A 36 26.80 -54.46 -27.91
N ARG A 37 27.76 -53.86 -28.63
CA ARG A 37 29.16 -54.33 -28.75
C ARG A 37 29.90 -53.71 -29.97
N ALA A 38 31.06 -53.13 -29.63
CA ALA A 38 32.30 -52.97 -30.39
C ALA A 38 32.40 -51.98 -31.58
N GLU A 39 33.21 -50.94 -31.32
CA GLU A 39 34.32 -50.41 -32.13
C GLU A 39 34.04 -49.56 -33.40
N PRO A 40 34.97 -48.64 -33.75
CA PRO A 40 34.79 -47.36 -34.47
C PRO A 40 34.96 -47.55 -36.01
N PRO A 41 34.91 -46.55 -36.94
CA PRO A 41 35.28 -45.13 -36.82
C PRO A 41 34.46 -44.13 -37.66
N ASP A 42 34.91 -42.87 -37.64
CA ASP A 42 34.88 -41.85 -38.69
C ASP A 42 33.61 -41.50 -39.48
N GLY A 43 33.46 -40.19 -39.69
CA GLY A 43 32.78 -39.66 -40.87
C GLY A 43 31.43 -39.01 -40.59
N VAL A 44 31.47 -37.68 -40.47
CA VAL A 44 30.50 -36.73 -41.03
C VAL A 44 29.04 -37.17 -41.04
N ASP A 45 28.27 -36.83 -39.99
CA ASP A 45 26.84 -36.51 -40.15
C ASP A 45 26.25 -35.85 -38.89
N GLY A 46 26.48 -34.54 -38.76
CA GLY A 46 26.00 -33.70 -37.66
C GLY A 46 24.68 -32.96 -37.92
N GLY A 47 23.87 -33.36 -38.91
CA GLY A 47 22.68 -32.60 -39.34
C GLY A 47 21.32 -33.09 -38.80
N PHE A 48 21.23 -34.36 -38.36
CA PHE A 48 19.93 -34.99 -38.05
C PHE A 48 19.30 -34.71 -36.67
N PRO A 49 20.00 -34.28 -35.60
CA PRO A 49 19.35 -33.98 -34.33
C PRO A 49 18.65 -32.61 -34.31
N LEU A 50 19.25 -31.59 -34.93
CA LEU A 50 18.71 -30.22 -34.95
C LEU A 50 17.48 -30.10 -35.84
N LEU A 51 17.46 -30.79 -36.98
CA LEU A 51 16.29 -30.81 -37.87
C LEU A 51 15.07 -31.44 -37.17
N LYS A 52 15.27 -32.50 -36.39
CA LYS A 52 14.19 -33.15 -35.62
C LYS A 52 13.66 -32.26 -34.49
N VAL A 53 14.54 -31.54 -33.79
CA VAL A 53 14.13 -30.56 -32.78
C VAL A 53 13.39 -29.38 -33.41
N ALA A 54 13.83 -28.89 -34.57
CA ALA A 54 13.15 -27.85 -35.32
C ALA A 54 11.75 -28.28 -35.78
N VAL A 55 11.60 -29.52 -36.28
CA VAL A 55 10.30 -30.07 -36.68
C VAL A 55 9.37 -30.23 -35.47
N LEU A 56 9.86 -30.69 -34.31
CA LEU A 56 9.06 -30.77 -33.09
C LEU A 56 8.62 -29.40 -32.57
N LEU A 57 9.49 -28.39 -32.64
CA LEU A 57 9.15 -27.02 -32.27
C LEU A 57 8.12 -26.43 -33.25
N LEU A 58 8.27 -26.66 -34.55
CA LEU A 58 7.30 -26.23 -35.56
C LEU A 58 5.93 -26.89 -35.36
N LEU A 59 5.93 -28.20 -35.08
CA LEU A 59 4.71 -28.95 -34.78
C LEU A 59 4.04 -28.44 -33.50
N SER A 60 4.83 -28.13 -32.46
CA SER A 60 4.33 -27.54 -31.21
C SER A 60 3.74 -26.15 -31.42
N TYR A 61 4.36 -25.32 -32.28
CA TYR A 61 3.88 -23.99 -32.62
C TYR A 61 2.59 -24.04 -33.44
N VAL A 62 2.51 -24.94 -34.44
CA VAL A 62 1.29 -25.18 -35.24
C VAL A 62 0.16 -25.69 -34.36
N LEU A 63 0.44 -26.62 -33.44
CA LEU A 63 -0.57 -27.09 -32.47
C LEU A 63 -1.02 -25.97 -31.52
N LEU A 64 -0.12 -25.07 -31.10
CA LEU A 64 -0.48 -23.91 -30.27
C LEU A 64 -1.36 -22.91 -31.04
N ARG A 65 -1.01 -22.64 -32.31
CA ARG A 65 -1.81 -21.80 -33.24
C ARG A 65 -3.16 -22.43 -33.56
N CYS A 66 -3.21 -23.73 -33.82
CA CYS A 66 -4.45 -24.47 -34.02
C CYS A 66 -5.30 -24.47 -32.74
N ARG A 67 -4.71 -24.63 -31.55
CA ARG A 67 -5.42 -24.47 -30.26
C ARG A 67 -5.94 -23.05 -30.06
N HIS A 68 -5.21 -22.02 -30.51
CA HIS A 68 -5.68 -20.63 -30.44
C HIS A 68 -6.83 -20.36 -31.44
N ALA A 69 -6.73 -20.87 -32.66
CA ALA A 69 -7.77 -20.77 -33.68
C ALA A 69 -9.03 -21.57 -33.32
N VAL A 70 -8.87 -22.76 -32.75
CA VAL A 70 -9.96 -23.60 -32.23
C VAL A 70 -10.57 -22.96 -30.96
N ARG A 71 -9.78 -22.35 -30.06
CA ARG A 71 -10.32 -21.55 -28.94
C ARG A 71 -11.13 -20.34 -29.42
N GLN A 72 -10.72 -19.69 -30.52
CA GLN A 72 -11.49 -18.60 -31.10
C GLN A 72 -12.74 -19.09 -31.85
N ARG A 73 -12.75 -20.33 -32.37
CA ARG A 73 -13.92 -20.96 -33.02
C ARG A 73 -14.88 -21.71 -32.08
N PHE A 74 -14.47 -22.04 -30.85
CA PHE A 74 -15.28 -22.76 -29.85
C PHE A 74 -15.54 -21.97 -28.55
N LEU A 75 -15.45 -20.63 -28.60
CA LEU A 75 -16.38 -19.81 -27.81
C LEU A 75 -17.77 -20.04 -28.43
N PRO A 76 -18.84 -20.26 -27.62
CA PRO A 76 -20.12 -20.70 -28.17
C PRO A 76 -20.70 -19.61 -29.07
N GLY A 77 -20.54 -19.79 -30.38
CA GLY A 77 -21.44 -19.23 -31.37
C GLY A 77 -22.81 -19.86 -31.14
N SER A 78 -23.79 -19.00 -30.84
CA SER A 78 -25.20 -19.38 -30.73
C SER A 78 -25.62 -20.21 -31.96
N PRO A 79 -26.37 -21.31 -31.79
CA PRO A 79 -26.83 -22.12 -32.90
C PRO A 79 -27.79 -21.28 -33.74
N ARG A 80 -27.41 -20.96 -34.98
CA ARG A 80 -28.32 -20.46 -36.00
C ARG A 80 -29.28 -21.60 -36.36
N LEU A 81 -30.40 -21.68 -35.66
CA LEU A 81 -31.60 -22.33 -36.18
C LEU A 81 -32.33 -21.27 -37.02
N ARG A 82 -32.38 -21.52 -38.33
CA ARG A 82 -33.13 -20.74 -39.31
C ARG A 82 -34.62 -20.92 -39.01
N GLY A 83 -35.23 -19.90 -38.43
CA GLY A 83 -36.67 -19.79 -38.21
C GLY A 83 -37.03 -18.32 -38.09
N HIS A 84 -37.85 -17.83 -39.01
CA HIS A 84 -38.24 -16.43 -39.12
C HIS A 84 -38.94 -15.93 -37.85
N ALA A 85 -38.34 -14.97 -37.15
CA ALA A 85 -39.04 -14.01 -36.30
C ALA A 85 -38.20 -12.74 -36.19
N ALA A 86 -38.79 -11.61 -36.56
CA ALA A 86 -38.20 -10.29 -36.52
C ALA A 86 -37.88 -9.89 -35.06
N PHE A 87 -36.64 -10.08 -34.63
CA PHE A 87 -36.11 -9.43 -33.43
C PHE A 87 -35.19 -8.29 -33.85
N SER A 88 -35.70 -7.09 -33.65
CA SER A 88 -35.01 -5.81 -33.70
C SER A 88 -33.58 -5.92 -33.16
N SER A 89 -32.60 -5.58 -34.00
CA SER A 89 -31.23 -5.34 -33.56
C SER A 89 -31.23 -4.11 -32.66
N ARG A 90 -31.46 -4.30 -31.36
CA ARG A 90 -31.09 -3.28 -30.38
C ARG A 90 -29.58 -3.13 -30.46
N HIS A 91 -29.14 -2.03 -31.08
CA HIS A 91 -27.79 -1.51 -30.89
C HIS A 91 -27.53 -1.49 -29.38
N PHE A 92 -26.66 -2.37 -28.89
CA PHE A 92 -26.11 -2.24 -27.55
C PHE A 92 -25.25 -0.97 -27.57
N ARG A 93 -25.85 0.15 -27.18
CA ARG A 93 -25.15 1.42 -26.92
C ARG A 93 -23.99 1.10 -25.99
N GLU A 94 -22.77 1.50 -26.37
CA GLU A 94 -21.61 1.31 -25.49
C GLU A 94 -21.94 1.91 -24.10
N PRO A 95 -21.71 1.16 -23.01
CA PRO A 95 -22.02 1.64 -21.68
C PRO A 95 -21.23 2.92 -21.39
N GLY A 96 -21.91 3.92 -20.84
CA GLY A 96 -21.29 5.17 -20.43
C GLY A 96 -20.21 4.96 -19.37
N LEU A 97 -19.31 5.94 -19.22
CA LEU A 97 -18.19 5.88 -18.28
C LEU A 97 -18.65 5.63 -16.82
N SER A 98 -19.79 6.20 -16.40
CA SER A 98 -20.37 5.97 -15.07
C SER A 98 -20.62 4.49 -14.80
N ILE A 99 -21.28 3.79 -15.72
CA ILE A 99 -21.58 2.36 -15.64
C ILE A 99 -20.28 1.54 -15.60
N LEU A 100 -19.29 1.90 -16.42
CA LEU A 100 -17.99 1.24 -16.43
C LEU A 100 -17.23 1.42 -15.11
N LEU A 101 -17.28 2.61 -14.52
CA LEU A 101 -16.65 2.92 -13.22
C LEU A 101 -17.31 2.15 -12.09
N GLU A 102 -18.64 2.07 -12.06
CA GLU A 102 -19.37 1.30 -11.06
C GLU A 102 -19.06 -0.19 -11.16
N SER A 103 -19.12 -0.75 -12.37
CA SER A 103 -18.81 -2.15 -12.61
C SER A 103 -17.36 -2.48 -12.22
N TYR A 104 -16.41 -1.63 -12.62
CA TYR A 104 -15.01 -1.80 -12.24
C TYR A 104 -14.81 -1.70 -10.73
N TYR A 105 -15.50 -0.75 -10.09
CA TYR A 105 -15.44 -0.59 -8.65
C TYR A 105 -15.89 -1.86 -7.93
N GLU A 106 -17.08 -2.38 -8.24
CA GLU A 106 -17.65 -3.54 -7.56
C GLU A 106 -16.83 -4.82 -7.74
N HIS A 107 -16.20 -5.01 -8.91
CA HIS A 107 -15.52 -6.27 -9.23
C HIS A 107 -14.03 -6.28 -8.92
N GLU A 108 -13.36 -5.13 -8.98
CA GLU A 108 -11.89 -5.08 -8.88
C GLU A 108 -11.39 -4.19 -7.74
N VAL A 109 -12.10 -3.11 -7.42
CA VAL A 109 -11.61 -2.10 -6.47
C VAL A 109 -12.14 -2.36 -5.06
N ARG A 110 -13.45 -2.62 -4.95
CA ARG A 110 -14.18 -2.78 -3.71
C ARG A 110 -13.65 -3.97 -2.94
N LEU A 111 -13.13 -3.69 -1.75
CA LEU A 111 -12.72 -4.72 -0.83
C LEU A 111 -13.93 -5.15 0.02
N SER A 112 -14.13 -6.47 0.15
CA SER A 112 -15.17 -7.01 1.03
C SER A 112 -14.95 -6.55 2.47
N PRO A 113 -15.94 -5.87 3.11
CA PRO A 113 -15.82 -5.41 4.49
C PRO A 113 -15.57 -6.55 5.47
N HIS A 114 -16.17 -7.71 5.22
CA HIS A 114 -15.97 -8.91 6.03
C HIS A 114 -14.51 -9.37 6.03
N VAL A 115 -13.90 -9.48 4.84
CA VAL A 115 -12.49 -9.92 4.69
C VAL A 115 -11.55 -8.91 5.33
N LEU A 116 -11.79 -7.61 5.12
CA LEU A 116 -11.00 -6.55 5.75
C LEU A 116 -11.12 -6.58 7.28
N GLY A 117 -12.34 -6.74 7.82
CA GLY A 117 -12.59 -6.81 9.26
C GLY A 117 -11.86 -7.98 9.91
N HIS A 118 -11.94 -9.17 9.33
CA HIS A 118 -11.22 -10.34 9.83
C HIS A 118 -9.69 -10.15 9.75
N SER A 119 -9.18 -9.59 8.65
CA SER A 119 -7.74 -9.32 8.49
C SER A 119 -7.24 -8.31 9.53
N LYS A 120 -8.00 -7.24 9.79
CA LYS A 120 -7.69 -6.26 10.85
C LYS A 120 -7.64 -6.91 12.22
N ALA A 121 -8.61 -7.76 12.55
CA ALA A 121 -8.66 -8.47 13.83
C ALA A 121 -7.43 -9.37 14.01
N HIS A 122 -7.04 -10.10 12.97
CA HIS A 122 -5.88 -10.98 13.01
C HIS A 122 -4.56 -10.21 13.20
N VAL A 123 -4.38 -9.13 12.44
CA VAL A 123 -3.22 -8.22 12.60
C VAL A 123 -3.17 -7.66 14.02
N SER A 124 -4.30 -7.20 14.54
CA SER A 124 -4.38 -6.62 15.89
C SER A 124 -4.00 -7.60 16.98
N ARG A 125 -4.44 -8.86 16.86
CA ARG A 125 -4.11 -9.91 17.81
C ARG A 125 -2.62 -10.22 17.83
N ILE A 126 -2.02 -10.43 16.66
CA ILE A 126 -0.60 -10.79 16.52
C ILE A 126 0.30 -9.63 16.95
N VAL A 127 0.03 -8.42 16.44
CA VAL A 127 0.82 -7.24 16.81
C VAL A 127 0.66 -6.93 18.29
N GLY A 128 -0.54 -7.12 18.86
CA GLY A 128 -0.77 -6.99 20.29
C GLY A 128 0.05 -7.96 21.14
N GLU A 129 0.14 -9.24 20.75
CA GLU A 129 1.00 -10.23 21.43
C GLU A 129 2.49 -9.82 21.34
N LEU A 130 2.93 -9.39 20.16
CA LEU A 130 4.32 -8.96 19.92
C LEU A 130 4.71 -7.71 20.73
N VAL A 131 3.86 -6.67 20.73
CA VAL A 131 4.13 -5.41 21.45
C VAL A 131 4.08 -5.64 22.96
N ARG A 132 3.17 -6.49 23.45
CA ARG A 132 3.13 -6.89 24.87
C ARG A 132 4.41 -7.61 25.30
N ALA A 133 4.90 -8.55 24.50
CA ALA A 133 6.18 -9.22 24.77
C ALA A 133 7.36 -8.25 24.75
N GLY A 134 7.39 -7.31 23.80
CA GLY A 134 8.42 -6.27 23.74
C GLY A 134 8.38 -5.29 24.91
N ARG A 135 7.19 -4.98 25.46
CA ARG A 135 7.05 -4.22 26.71
C ARG A 135 7.60 -4.99 27.90
N ALA A 136 7.23 -6.26 28.05
CA ALA A 136 7.67 -7.09 29.18
C ALA A 136 9.21 -7.18 29.26
N ARG A 137 9.87 -7.37 28.11
CA ARG A 137 11.34 -7.41 28.01
C ARG A 137 12.05 -6.10 28.35
N GLY A 138 11.41 -4.95 28.10
CA GLY A 138 11.95 -3.63 28.42
C GLY A 138 11.64 -3.16 29.84
N SER A 139 11.13 -4.04 30.71
CA SER A 139 10.76 -3.65 32.08
C SER A 139 12.02 -3.45 32.94
N PRO A 140 12.11 -2.38 33.76
CA PRO A 140 13.33 -1.99 34.47
C PRO A 140 13.94 -3.04 35.43
N GLY A 141 13.24 -4.12 35.75
CA GLY A 141 13.71 -5.18 36.64
C GLY A 141 14.42 -6.36 35.98
N LEU A 142 14.42 -6.47 34.64
CA LEU A 142 14.98 -7.63 33.92
C LEU A 142 16.33 -7.35 33.21
N ILE A 143 16.77 -6.09 33.15
CA ILE A 143 18.01 -5.69 32.46
C ILE A 143 18.79 -4.73 33.37
N PRO A 144 20.08 -5.01 33.69
CA PRO A 144 20.96 -4.03 34.33
C PRO A 144 21.03 -2.75 33.47
N GLY A 145 20.60 -1.60 34.00
CA GLY A 145 20.49 -0.34 33.25
C GLY A 145 19.12 -0.07 32.59
N GLY A 146 18.12 -0.93 32.81
CA GLY A 146 16.78 -0.82 32.20
C GLY A 146 15.98 0.46 32.52
N ALA A 147 16.38 1.22 33.54
CA ALA A 147 15.76 2.50 33.88
C ALA A 147 16.02 3.62 32.86
N LEU A 148 17.09 3.50 32.06
CA LEU A 148 17.54 4.52 31.10
C LEU A 148 17.40 4.09 29.63
N ALA A 149 16.72 2.97 29.36
CA ALA A 149 16.56 2.43 28.01
C ALA A 149 15.20 2.80 27.39
N LEU A 150 15.16 2.86 26.05
CA LEU A 150 13.88 2.88 25.32
C LEU A 150 13.10 1.60 25.60
N ALA A 151 11.77 1.72 25.64
CA ALA A 151 10.88 0.58 25.79
C ALA A 151 9.61 0.76 24.98
N PHE A 152 8.92 -0.34 24.65
CA PHE A 152 7.59 -0.24 24.06
C PHE A 152 6.59 0.30 25.08
N ARG A 153 5.71 1.22 24.64
CA ARG A 153 4.63 1.74 25.49
C ARG A 153 3.66 0.63 25.90
N GLY A 154 3.46 -0.38 25.05
CA GLY A 154 2.64 -1.56 25.31
C GLY A 154 1.37 -1.64 24.47
N ASP A 155 1.04 -0.56 23.79
CA ASP A 155 -0.05 -0.42 22.84
C ASP A 155 0.49 -0.10 21.44
N PHE A 156 -0.40 -0.04 20.46
CA PHE A 156 -0.08 0.30 19.09
C PHE A 156 -1.23 1.07 18.45
N ILE A 157 -0.93 1.77 17.36
CA ILE A 157 -1.90 2.63 16.66
C ILE A 157 -2.02 2.14 15.23
N GLN A 158 -3.25 1.81 14.85
CA GLN A 158 -3.59 1.36 13.51
C GLN A 158 -3.66 2.58 12.57
N VAL A 159 -2.82 2.59 11.53
CA VAL A 159 -2.71 3.74 10.61
C VAL A 159 -2.74 3.28 9.15
N GLY A 160 -3.09 4.19 8.25
CA GLY A 160 -3.04 3.92 6.82
C GLY A 160 -4.31 3.28 6.25
N SER A 161 -4.23 2.95 4.95
CA SER A 161 -5.43 2.79 4.13
C SER A 161 -6.38 1.66 4.51
N ALA A 162 -5.87 0.59 5.12
CA ALA A 162 -6.72 -0.50 5.62
C ALA A 162 -7.66 -0.02 6.73
N TYR A 163 -7.15 0.80 7.64
CA TYR A 163 -7.91 1.30 8.80
C TYR A 163 -8.78 2.51 8.45
N GLU A 164 -8.30 3.36 7.56
CA GLU A 164 -8.99 4.56 7.04
C GLU A 164 -9.97 4.25 5.87
N GLN A 165 -10.45 3.01 5.75
CA GLN A 165 -11.51 2.56 4.83
C GLN A 165 -11.30 2.75 3.32
N HIS A 166 -10.10 3.16 2.88
CA HIS A 166 -9.80 3.43 1.47
C HIS A 166 -8.77 2.45 0.87
N LYS A 167 -8.59 1.27 1.47
CA LYS A 167 -7.83 0.15 0.89
C LYS A 167 -8.61 -0.43 -0.30
N ILE A 168 -7.87 -0.82 -1.34
CA ILE A 168 -8.44 -1.35 -2.58
C ILE A 168 -7.94 -2.77 -2.84
N ARG A 169 -8.69 -3.54 -3.65
CA ARG A 169 -8.38 -4.90 -4.13
C ARG A 169 -8.29 -5.96 -3.02
N ARG A 170 -7.24 -5.93 -2.21
CA ARG A 170 -6.91 -6.97 -1.22
C ARG A 170 -6.40 -6.36 0.08
N PRO A 171 -6.67 -6.98 1.25
CA PRO A 171 -6.12 -6.57 2.54
C PRO A 171 -4.74 -7.19 2.76
N ASP A 172 -3.79 -6.88 1.87
CA ASP A 172 -2.44 -7.46 1.86
C ASP A 172 -1.41 -6.64 2.65
N SER A 173 -1.69 -5.36 2.92
CA SER A 173 -0.76 -4.47 3.60
C SER A 173 -1.43 -3.64 4.69
N PHE A 174 -0.74 -3.52 5.83
CA PHE A 174 -1.17 -2.78 7.01
C PHE A 174 0.00 -1.96 7.56
N ASP A 175 -0.32 -0.80 8.13
CA ASP A 175 0.66 0.04 8.81
C ASP A 175 0.26 0.18 10.28
N VAL A 176 1.25 0.04 11.17
CA VAL A 176 1.03 0.16 12.61
C VAL A 176 2.15 0.99 13.21
N LEU A 177 1.78 2.05 13.92
CA LEU A 177 2.72 2.76 14.79
C LEU A 177 2.88 1.98 16.09
N VAL A 178 4.12 1.82 16.54
CA VAL A 178 4.47 1.24 17.84
C VAL A 178 5.08 2.35 18.71
N PRO A 179 4.26 2.99 19.57
CA PRO A 179 4.72 4.05 20.44
C PRO A 179 5.83 3.58 21.39
N LEU A 180 6.86 4.40 21.48
CA LEU A 180 7.99 4.20 22.38
C LEU A 180 7.78 5.01 23.66
N ARG A 181 8.23 4.46 24.78
CA ARG A 181 8.33 5.14 26.08
C ARG A 181 9.77 5.62 26.24
N LEU A 182 9.93 6.92 26.41
CA LEU A 182 11.19 7.54 26.76
C LEU A 182 11.45 7.36 28.27
N PRO A 183 12.73 7.27 28.71
CA PRO A 183 13.07 7.30 30.13
C PRO A 183 12.55 8.59 30.80
N PRO A 184 12.13 8.55 32.08
CA PRO A 184 11.56 9.72 32.78
C PRO A 184 12.50 10.95 32.83
N LEU A 185 13.81 10.71 32.82
CA LEU A 185 14.84 11.76 32.85
C LEU A 185 15.05 12.44 31.47
N VAL A 186 14.49 11.87 30.40
CA VAL A 186 14.70 12.34 29.03
C VAL A 186 13.50 13.15 28.56
N ALA A 187 13.72 14.44 28.32
CA ALA A 187 12.78 15.31 27.62
C ALA A 187 13.32 15.66 26.22
N LEU A 188 12.42 15.78 25.24
CA LEU A 188 12.77 16.15 23.87
C LEU A 188 12.27 17.55 23.55
N GLU A 189 13.07 18.29 22.81
CA GLU A 189 12.73 19.59 22.22
C GLU A 189 12.74 19.46 20.70
N PRO A 190 11.56 19.24 20.08
CA PRO A 190 11.45 19.19 18.62
C PRO A 190 11.59 20.59 18.03
N ARG A 191 12.37 20.70 16.96
CA ARG A 191 12.53 21.91 16.13
C ARG A 191 12.27 21.56 14.67
N SER A 192 11.41 22.32 14.01
CA SER A 192 11.24 22.23 12.56
C SER A 192 12.46 22.81 11.85
N LEU A 193 12.92 22.18 10.78
CA LEU A 193 14.00 22.73 9.95
C LEU A 193 13.55 23.86 9.02
N GLY A 194 12.23 24.04 8.84
CA GLY A 194 11.66 25.17 8.11
C GLY A 194 12.13 25.33 6.66
N GLU A 195 12.04 26.56 6.17
CA GLU A 195 12.49 26.97 4.83
C GLU A 195 13.91 27.55 4.85
N GLU A 196 14.83 26.91 5.56
CA GLU A 196 16.24 27.31 5.49
C GLU A 196 16.71 27.23 4.02
N PRO A 197 17.30 28.30 3.45
CA PRO A 197 17.57 28.40 2.01
C PRO A 197 18.58 27.36 1.51
N VAL A 198 19.42 26.84 2.40
CA VAL A 198 20.43 25.81 2.13
C VAL A 198 19.82 24.40 2.16
N LEU A 199 18.62 24.22 2.73
CA LEU A 199 18.01 22.92 2.93
C LEU A 199 17.32 22.44 1.65
N ALA A 200 17.64 21.22 1.20
CA ALA A 200 16.96 20.62 0.08
C ALA A 200 15.44 20.52 0.35
N PRO A 201 14.57 20.77 -0.66
CA PRO A 201 13.12 20.77 -0.49
C PRO A 201 12.55 19.48 0.15
N ALA A 202 13.22 18.35 -0.06
CA ALA A 202 12.84 17.06 0.53
C ALA A 202 12.89 17.02 2.08
N PHE A 203 13.64 17.92 2.72
CA PHE A 203 13.81 17.96 4.17
C PHE A 203 13.03 19.09 4.86
N ARG A 204 12.32 19.95 4.12
CA ARG A 204 11.57 21.08 4.70
C ARG A 204 10.44 20.64 5.64
N GLY A 205 9.95 19.41 5.49
CA GLY A 205 8.99 18.78 6.40
C GLY A 205 9.62 17.95 7.53
N CYS A 206 10.95 17.95 7.66
CA CYS A 206 11.67 17.20 8.69
C CYS A 206 11.90 18.04 9.96
N PHE A 207 12.10 17.31 11.05
CA PHE A 207 12.31 17.85 12.39
C PHE A 207 13.59 17.27 12.97
N VAL A 208 14.20 18.01 13.88
CA VAL A 208 15.29 17.55 14.72
C VAL A 208 14.85 17.62 16.17
N CYS A 209 15.31 16.68 17.00
CA CYS A 209 14.87 16.59 18.39
C CYS A 209 16.08 16.62 19.32
N ALA A 210 16.32 17.76 19.94
CA ALA A 210 17.39 17.92 20.92
C ALA A 210 16.96 17.36 22.28
N LEU A 211 17.92 16.86 23.06
CA LEU A 211 17.68 16.56 24.46
C LEU A 211 17.53 17.84 25.26
N LYS A 212 16.42 17.96 25.99
CA LYS A 212 16.10 19.12 26.83
C LYS A 212 16.45 18.82 28.28
N ALA A 213 17.33 19.65 28.86
CA ALA A 213 17.60 19.58 30.29
C ALA A 213 16.40 20.13 31.07
N PRO A 214 16.05 19.56 32.24
CA PRO A 214 14.99 20.09 33.08
C PRO A 214 15.35 21.51 33.56
N PRO A 215 14.37 22.42 33.68
CA PRO A 215 14.61 23.75 34.21
C PRO A 215 15.12 23.64 35.66
N SER A 216 16.33 24.13 35.92
CA SER A 216 16.92 24.11 37.26
C SER A 216 16.50 25.37 38.02
N PRO A 217 15.84 25.26 39.19
CA PRO A 217 15.43 26.42 39.96
C PRO A 217 16.59 27.23 40.57
N LEU A 218 17.83 26.71 40.56
CA LEU A 218 19.02 27.31 41.19
C LEU A 218 20.27 27.34 40.28
N GLY A 219 20.11 27.22 38.95
CA GLY A 219 21.20 27.43 37.99
C GLY A 219 22.35 26.41 37.95
N ALA A 220 22.38 25.40 38.84
CA ALA A 220 23.55 24.53 39.03
C ALA A 220 23.39 23.03 38.66
N SER A 221 22.32 22.62 37.96
CA SER A 221 22.01 21.18 37.77
C SER A 221 22.27 20.58 36.37
N GLY A 222 22.72 21.37 35.39
CA GLY A 222 22.84 20.89 33.99
C GLY A 222 23.86 19.76 33.79
N GLY A 223 25.00 19.83 34.52
CA GLY A 223 26.09 18.85 34.39
C GLY A 223 25.79 17.48 34.99
N HIS A 224 25.03 17.41 36.09
CA HIS A 224 24.65 16.14 36.73
C HIS A 224 23.62 15.38 35.90
N TRP A 225 22.59 16.08 35.42
CA TRP A 225 21.57 15.49 34.54
C TRP A 225 22.19 14.92 33.25
N LEU A 226 23.16 15.62 32.65
CA LEU A 226 23.83 15.14 31.45
C LEU A 226 24.65 13.86 31.71
N ARG A 227 25.21 13.68 32.92
CA ARG A 227 25.88 12.44 33.34
C ARG A 227 24.87 11.30 33.50
N ASP A 228 23.73 11.57 34.13
CA ASP A 228 22.67 10.56 34.34
C ASP A 228 22.03 10.12 33.01
N CYS A 229 21.89 11.04 32.06
CA CYS A 229 21.37 10.76 30.72
C CYS A 229 22.45 10.25 29.75
N LYS A 230 23.72 10.17 30.16
CA LYS A 230 24.83 9.79 29.28
C LYS A 230 24.63 8.43 28.59
N PRO A 231 24.21 7.35 29.28
CA PRO A 231 24.01 6.05 28.64
C PRO A 231 22.93 6.08 27.54
N PHE A 232 21.85 6.83 27.76
CA PHE A 232 20.79 7.01 26.77
C PHE A 232 21.30 7.79 25.57
N ALA A 233 21.97 8.92 25.84
CA ALA A 233 22.49 9.78 24.79
C ALA A 233 23.55 9.09 23.94
N ASP A 234 24.47 8.35 24.55
CA ASP A 234 25.52 7.63 23.83
C ASP A 234 24.93 6.49 22.97
N ALA A 235 23.77 5.93 23.34
CA ALA A 235 23.10 4.86 22.60
C ALA A 235 22.15 5.35 21.49
N PHE A 236 21.49 6.50 21.67
CA PHE A 236 20.39 6.94 20.79
C PHE A 236 20.56 8.34 20.20
N CYS A 237 21.57 9.09 20.62
CA CYS A 237 21.77 10.46 20.16
C CYS A 237 23.07 10.63 19.37
N VAL A 238 23.08 11.67 18.55
CA VAL A 238 24.25 12.14 17.81
C VAL A 238 24.56 13.56 18.20
N ASP A 239 25.84 13.89 18.31
CA ASP A 239 26.28 15.25 18.62
C ASP A 239 26.27 16.09 17.34
N VAL A 240 25.55 17.20 17.37
CA VAL A 240 25.56 18.21 16.32
C VAL A 240 25.82 19.56 17.01
N ARG A 241 27.01 20.12 16.75
CA ARG A 241 27.46 21.42 17.29
C ARG A 241 27.36 21.53 18.82
N GLY A 242 27.73 20.47 19.55
CA GLY A 242 27.73 20.44 21.01
C GLY A 242 26.34 20.21 21.63
N ARG A 243 25.32 19.90 20.80
CA ARG A 243 23.99 19.51 21.24
C ARG A 243 23.68 18.08 20.81
N ARG A 244 23.18 17.29 21.76
CA ARG A 244 22.79 15.89 21.55
C ARG A 244 21.38 15.82 20.97
N HIS A 245 21.27 15.26 19.77
CA HIS A 245 20.01 15.10 19.05
C HIS A 245 19.64 13.63 18.92
N LEU A 246 18.38 13.29 19.12
CA LEU A 246 17.88 11.92 18.99
C LEU A 246 18.00 11.46 17.53
N SER A 247 18.65 10.33 17.29
CA SER A 247 18.81 9.76 15.94
C SER A 247 17.67 8.79 15.60
N ALA A 248 16.99 9.05 14.48
CA ALA A 248 15.97 8.15 13.95
C ALA A 248 16.57 6.80 13.55
N THR A 249 17.76 6.81 12.96
CA THR A 249 18.47 5.60 12.53
C THR A 249 18.87 4.72 13.71
N LEU A 250 19.42 5.29 14.80
CA LEU A 250 19.79 4.53 16.00
C LEU A 250 18.55 3.93 16.69
N VAL A 251 17.47 4.71 16.81
CA VAL A 251 16.19 4.24 17.35
C VAL A 251 15.61 3.11 16.51
N LEU A 252 15.65 3.23 15.17
CA LEU A 252 15.14 2.23 14.26
C LEU A 252 15.96 0.92 14.32
N ARG A 253 17.29 1.00 14.38
CA ARG A 253 18.16 -0.19 14.54
C ARG A 253 17.86 -0.92 15.85
N TRP A 254 17.80 -0.18 16.97
CA TRP A 254 17.40 -0.75 18.25
C TRP A 254 16.02 -1.41 18.19
N PHE A 255 15.05 -0.73 17.57
CA PHE A 255 13.68 -1.22 17.41
C PHE A 255 13.63 -2.54 16.62
N GLN A 256 14.38 -2.65 15.54
CA GLN A 256 14.48 -3.88 14.74
C GLN A 256 15.03 -5.05 15.58
N SER A 257 16.15 -4.84 16.28
CA SER A 257 16.72 -5.87 17.15
C SER A 257 15.77 -6.24 18.30
N HIS A 258 15.09 -5.25 18.88
CA HIS A 258 14.13 -5.48 19.96
C HIS A 258 12.88 -6.25 19.48
N LEU A 259 12.38 -5.95 18.28
CA LEU A 259 11.29 -6.69 17.65
C LEU A 259 11.68 -8.13 17.33
N GLN A 260 12.86 -8.36 16.75
CA GLN A 260 13.35 -9.72 16.46
C GLN A 260 13.39 -10.57 17.73
N ARG A 261 13.95 -9.98 18.80
CA ARG A 261 14.00 -10.57 20.14
C ARG A 261 12.60 -10.85 20.71
N SER A 262 11.67 -9.91 20.55
CA SER A 262 10.29 -10.05 21.04
C SER A 262 9.52 -11.12 20.26
N LEU A 263 9.71 -11.18 18.94
CA LEU A 263 9.12 -12.20 18.07
C LEU A 263 9.60 -13.60 18.45
N ALA A 264 10.89 -13.77 18.74
CA ALA A 264 11.44 -15.05 19.20
C ALA A 264 10.72 -15.59 20.45
N THR A 265 10.29 -14.70 21.36
CA THR A 265 9.55 -15.09 22.57
C THR A 265 8.12 -15.54 22.30
N VAL A 266 7.42 -14.91 21.34
CA VAL A 266 6.02 -15.23 21.03
C VAL A 266 5.86 -16.20 19.87
N ARG A 267 6.95 -16.58 19.20
CA ARG A 267 6.89 -17.39 17.98
C ARG A 267 6.18 -18.72 18.21
N TYR A 268 6.55 -19.43 19.28
CA TYR A 268 5.95 -20.72 19.62
C TYR A 268 4.43 -20.63 19.86
N SER A 269 3.96 -19.58 20.55
CA SER A 269 2.52 -19.37 20.78
C SER A 269 1.75 -19.01 19.51
N LEU A 270 2.44 -18.53 18.47
CA LEU A 270 1.86 -18.14 17.18
C LEU A 270 1.85 -19.28 16.16
N GLU A 271 2.81 -20.21 16.21
CA GLU A 271 3.02 -21.27 15.21
C GLU A 271 1.79 -22.17 14.98
N GLY A 272 0.98 -22.42 16.02
CA GLY A 272 -0.27 -23.16 15.89
C GLY A 272 -1.39 -22.44 15.10
N ARG A 273 -1.29 -21.13 14.93
CA ARG A 273 -2.33 -20.26 14.31
C ARG A 273 -1.89 -19.67 12.97
N CYS A 274 -0.64 -19.22 12.91
CA CYS A 274 -0.09 -18.53 11.76
C CYS A 274 1.43 -18.68 11.70
N ARG A 275 1.98 -18.71 10.49
CA ARG A 275 3.40 -18.56 10.24
C ARG A 275 3.73 -17.07 10.20
N VAL A 276 4.62 -16.65 11.09
CA VAL A 276 5.04 -15.26 11.20
C VAL A 276 6.53 -15.16 10.87
N THR A 277 6.88 -14.21 10.01
CA THR A 277 8.27 -13.92 9.66
C THR A 277 8.49 -12.41 9.71
N LEU A 278 9.70 -11.98 10.07
CA LEU A 278 10.04 -10.57 10.17
C LEU A 278 11.15 -10.29 9.17
N THR A 279 10.86 -9.43 8.20
CA THR A 279 11.87 -8.91 7.29
C THR A 279 12.45 -7.64 7.93
N PRO A 280 13.74 -7.62 8.29
CA PRO A 280 14.37 -6.38 8.75
C PRO A 280 14.29 -5.36 7.62
N GLY A 281 13.86 -4.14 7.93
CA GLY A 281 13.92 -3.05 6.97
C GLY A 281 15.37 -2.65 6.72
N GLY A 282 15.64 -1.94 5.63
CA GLY A 282 16.92 -1.25 5.46
C GLY A 282 17.20 -0.24 6.59
N LEU A 283 18.37 0.40 6.57
CA LEU A 283 18.82 1.32 7.63
C LEU A 283 17.80 2.43 7.98
N GLU A 284 17.02 2.87 7.00
CA GLU A 284 16.01 3.95 7.09
C GLU A 284 14.58 3.45 6.90
N GLN A 285 14.34 2.13 6.96
CA GLN A 285 13.02 1.56 6.72
C GLN A 285 12.50 0.77 7.92
N PRO A 286 11.22 0.96 8.28
CA PRO A 286 10.57 0.16 9.31
C PRO A 286 10.54 -1.32 8.92
N PRO A 287 10.72 -2.25 9.88
CA PRO A 287 10.62 -3.67 9.61
C PRO A 287 9.19 -4.08 9.23
N THR A 288 9.10 -5.13 8.41
CA THR A 288 7.81 -5.67 7.94
C THR A 288 7.58 -7.06 8.51
N LEU A 289 6.49 -7.21 9.25
CA LEU A 289 6.00 -8.47 9.79
C LEU A 289 5.09 -9.14 8.75
N HIS A 290 5.49 -10.28 8.24
CA HIS A 290 4.67 -11.08 7.33
C HIS A 290 3.91 -12.13 8.13
N ILE A 291 2.59 -12.12 7.97
CA ILE A 291 1.66 -13.03 8.61
C ILE A 291 1.04 -13.90 7.52
N LEU A 292 1.24 -15.21 7.63
CA LEU A 292 0.59 -16.21 6.81
C LEU A 292 -0.28 -17.11 7.71
N PRO A 293 -1.61 -16.97 7.66
CA PRO A 293 -2.49 -17.81 8.47
C PRO A 293 -2.41 -19.30 8.06
N CYS A 294 -2.29 -20.22 9.01
CA CYS A 294 -2.06 -21.65 8.75
C CYS A 294 -3.34 -22.49 8.79
N ARG A 295 -4.23 -22.18 9.75
CA ARG A 295 -5.54 -22.82 9.91
C ARG A 295 -6.57 -21.75 10.12
N THR A 296 -7.57 -21.71 9.26
CA THR A 296 -8.65 -20.73 9.38
C THR A 296 -9.96 -21.42 9.08
N ASP A 297 -10.90 -21.32 10.02
CA ASP A 297 -12.27 -21.84 9.89
C ASP A 297 -13.05 -21.16 8.75
N TYR A 298 -12.50 -20.07 8.20
CA TYR A 298 -13.05 -19.30 7.10
C TYR A 298 -12.08 -19.23 5.91
N GLY A 299 -12.59 -19.50 4.70
CA GLY A 299 -11.80 -19.47 3.45
C GLY A 299 -11.24 -18.10 3.09
N CYS A 300 -11.80 -17.01 3.63
CA CYS A 300 -11.35 -15.63 3.39
C CYS A 300 -10.01 -15.27 4.06
N CYS A 301 -9.49 -16.16 4.91
CA CYS A 301 -8.37 -15.87 5.81
C CYS A 301 -7.04 -16.47 5.35
N ARG A 302 -6.95 -17.02 4.14
CA ARG A 302 -5.69 -17.57 3.58
C ARG A 302 -4.78 -16.50 2.96
N LEU A 303 -5.13 -15.22 3.13
CA LEU A 303 -4.40 -14.11 2.56
C LEU A 303 -3.15 -13.83 3.39
N SER A 304 -2.00 -13.78 2.71
CA SER A 304 -0.77 -13.28 3.31
C SER A 304 -0.90 -11.78 3.55
N MET A 305 -0.50 -11.34 4.74
CA MET A 305 -0.56 -9.95 5.16
C MET A 305 0.84 -9.47 5.52
N ALA A 306 1.20 -8.29 5.03
CA ALA A 306 2.42 -7.58 5.39
C ALA A 306 2.07 -6.41 6.31
N VAL A 307 2.63 -6.41 7.52
CA VAL A 307 2.39 -5.37 8.53
C VAL A 307 3.67 -4.59 8.75
N ARG A 308 3.70 -3.33 8.32
CA ARG A 308 4.82 -2.42 8.55
C ARG A 308 4.74 -1.88 9.99
N LEU A 309 5.75 -2.20 10.80
CA LEU A 309 5.84 -1.81 12.20
C LEU A 309 6.72 -0.57 12.32
N ILE A 310 6.13 0.58 12.64
CA ILE A 310 6.80 1.88 12.59
C ILE A 310 7.09 2.35 14.03
N PRO A 311 8.36 2.48 14.46
CA PRO A 311 8.68 3.06 15.76
C PRO A 311 8.22 4.51 15.82
N ALA A 312 7.55 4.88 16.91
CA ALA A 312 6.92 6.19 17.04
C ALA A 312 7.28 6.85 18.38
N VAL A 313 7.95 7.99 18.34
CA VAL A 313 8.25 8.79 19.54
C VAL A 313 7.14 9.82 19.74
N HIS A 314 6.48 9.79 20.90
CA HIS A 314 5.33 10.67 21.16
C HIS A 314 5.77 12.10 21.47
N LEU A 315 5.21 13.09 20.77
CA LEU A 315 5.46 14.52 21.03
C LEU A 315 4.38 15.21 21.85
N GLY A 316 3.18 14.65 21.91
CA GLY A 316 2.00 15.29 22.50
C GLY A 316 0.82 15.31 21.53
N ASP A 317 -0.39 15.45 22.07
CA ASP A 317 -1.65 15.61 21.33
C ASP A 317 -1.94 14.55 20.26
N GLY A 318 -1.34 13.35 20.39
CA GLY A 318 -1.47 12.27 19.42
C GLY A 318 -0.58 12.41 18.19
N VAL A 319 0.40 13.31 18.22
CA VAL A 319 1.45 13.47 17.20
C VAL A 319 2.65 12.60 17.55
N PHE A 320 3.24 11.98 16.53
CA PHE A 320 4.41 11.13 16.68
C PHE A 320 5.52 11.51 15.72
N LEU A 321 6.77 11.32 16.13
CA LEU A 321 7.93 11.34 15.27
C LEU A 321 8.24 9.93 14.79
N VAL A 322 8.54 9.82 13.50
CA VAL A 322 8.90 8.57 12.82
C VAL A 322 10.14 8.80 11.96
N ALA A 323 10.87 7.74 11.62
CA ALA A 323 11.96 7.86 10.65
C ALA A 323 11.42 8.43 9.32
N PRO A 324 12.07 9.46 8.75
CA PRO A 324 11.60 10.07 7.51
C PRO A 324 11.70 9.07 6.36
N PRO A 325 10.81 9.15 5.35
CA PRO A 325 10.95 8.32 4.17
C PRO A 325 12.26 8.66 3.44
N PRO A 326 12.92 7.66 2.82
CA PRO A 326 14.13 7.91 2.06
C PRO A 326 13.84 8.86 0.89
N PRO A 327 14.77 9.77 0.55
CA PRO A 327 14.57 10.71 -0.53
C PRO A 327 14.36 10.00 -1.90
N PRO A 328 13.61 10.63 -2.82
CA PRO A 328 13.19 10.00 -4.07
C PRO A 328 14.34 9.64 -5.03
N LEU A 329 15.50 10.31 -4.95
CA LEU A 329 16.75 9.93 -5.61
C LEU A 329 17.90 9.83 -4.58
N PRO A 330 18.90 8.95 -4.80
CA PRO A 330 20.18 9.04 -4.10
C PRO A 330 20.89 10.31 -4.58
N SER A 331 20.54 11.44 -3.98
CA SER A 331 21.14 12.73 -4.32
C SER A 331 22.46 12.83 -3.56
N ALA A 332 23.57 12.47 -4.23
CA ALA A 332 24.96 12.67 -3.78
C ALA A 332 25.34 12.01 -2.43
N PRO A 333 26.63 11.75 -2.15
CA PRO A 333 27.03 11.16 -0.86
C PRO A 333 26.63 12.09 0.27
N LEU A 334 25.89 11.57 1.26
CA LEU A 334 25.65 12.11 2.61
C LEU A 334 26.06 13.60 2.75
N LEU A 335 25.39 14.49 2.03
CA LEU A 335 25.72 15.91 2.07
C LEU A 335 25.41 16.35 3.49
N GLU A 336 26.43 16.87 4.18
CA GLU A 336 26.26 17.57 5.44
C GLU A 336 25.09 18.53 5.26
N LEU A 337 23.99 18.25 5.97
CA LEU A 337 22.83 19.13 5.92
C LEU A 337 23.27 20.49 6.48
N PRO A 338 22.57 21.58 6.13
CA PRO A 338 22.84 22.88 6.71
C PRO A 338 23.04 22.78 8.22
N GLU A 339 24.00 23.56 8.72
CA GLU A 339 24.40 23.54 10.13
C GLU A 339 25.20 22.31 10.60
N GLY A 340 25.79 21.50 9.71
CA GLY A 340 26.52 20.28 10.09
C GLY A 340 25.60 19.18 10.63
N LEU A 341 24.30 19.28 10.29
CA LEU A 341 23.29 18.30 10.67
C LEU A 341 23.54 17.00 9.91
N ARG A 342 23.34 15.88 10.62
CA ARG A 342 23.44 14.55 10.03
C ARG A 342 22.06 14.04 9.66
N ALA A 343 21.94 13.39 8.49
CA ALA A 343 20.68 12.81 8.03
C ALA A 343 20.07 11.83 9.05
N GLU A 344 20.91 11.14 9.82
CA GLU A 344 20.51 10.21 10.89
C GLU A 344 19.78 10.89 12.07
N ALA A 345 19.88 12.21 12.21
CA ALA A 345 19.20 13.01 13.25
C ALA A 345 17.81 13.50 12.81
N LEU A 346 17.45 13.29 11.53
CA LEU A 346 16.20 13.78 10.98
C LEU A 346 15.02 12.88 11.36
N TRP A 347 13.90 13.52 11.67
CA TRP A 347 12.63 12.88 11.94
C TRP A 347 11.55 13.39 10.99
N GLY A 348 10.71 12.50 10.50
CA GLY A 348 9.43 12.85 9.92
C GLY A 348 8.35 12.96 11.01
N VAL A 349 7.31 13.74 10.74
CA VAL A 349 6.14 13.82 11.62
C VAL A 349 5.04 12.92 11.07
N ASN A 350 4.41 12.16 11.95
CA ASN A 350 3.21 11.39 11.67
C ASN A 350 2.01 12.01 12.39
N THR A 351 1.06 12.50 11.58
CA THR A 351 -0.21 13.08 12.03
C THR A 351 -1.40 12.17 11.71
N ALA A 352 -1.22 10.86 11.65
CA ALA A 352 -2.28 9.95 11.22
C ALA A 352 -3.51 10.01 12.15
N ARG A 353 -3.34 10.23 13.46
CA ARG A 353 -4.46 10.39 14.39
C ARG A 353 -5.28 11.65 14.09
N GLN A 354 -4.60 12.74 13.79
CA GLN A 354 -5.19 14.01 13.41
C GLN A 354 -6.00 13.88 12.12
N GLU A 355 -5.43 13.21 11.12
CA GLU A 355 -6.11 12.94 9.84
C GLU A 355 -7.29 11.99 10.00
N GLN A 356 -7.18 10.97 10.87
CA GLN A 356 -8.30 10.08 11.19
C GLN A 356 -9.45 10.86 11.82
N LYS A 357 -9.18 11.77 12.76
CA LYS A 357 -10.20 12.66 13.33
C LYS A 357 -10.84 13.54 12.26
N LEU A 358 -10.05 14.13 11.37
CA LEU A 358 -10.56 14.93 10.26
C LEU A 358 -11.46 14.11 9.32
N LEU A 359 -11.06 12.89 9.00
CA LEU A 359 -11.87 11.97 8.19
C LEU A 359 -13.17 11.58 8.89
N SER A 360 -13.14 11.31 10.20
CA SER A 360 -14.35 11.03 10.99
C SER A 360 -15.28 12.24 11.03
N TRP A 361 -14.76 13.44 11.24
CA TRP A 361 -15.53 14.67 11.20
C TRP A 361 -16.18 14.91 9.82
N LEU A 362 -15.46 14.62 8.74
CA LEU A 362 -16.00 14.69 7.37
C LEU A 362 -17.09 13.64 7.14
N GLN A 363 -16.91 12.43 7.68
CA GLN A 363 -17.89 11.34 7.60
C GLN A 363 -19.20 11.67 8.30
N GLU A 364 -19.12 12.27 9.50
CA GLU A 364 -20.29 12.68 10.28
C GLU A 364 -21.12 13.76 9.58
N ARG A 365 -20.49 14.58 8.75
CA ARG A 365 -21.12 15.67 7.99
C ARG A 365 -21.51 15.30 6.56
N ALA A 366 -21.14 14.12 6.09
CA ALA A 366 -21.40 13.70 4.73
C ALA A 366 -22.86 13.30 4.54
N ALA A 367 -23.43 13.65 3.40
CA ALA A 367 -24.74 13.17 3.01
C ALA A 367 -24.74 11.63 2.89
N PRO A 368 -25.86 10.96 3.22
CA PRO A 368 -25.97 9.51 3.02
C PRO A 368 -25.80 9.19 1.53
N GLY A 369 -24.82 8.35 1.20
CA GLY A 369 -24.49 8.03 -0.20
C GLY A 369 -23.45 8.95 -0.84
N ALA A 370 -22.73 9.75 -0.07
CA ALA A 370 -21.61 10.51 -0.61
C ALA A 370 -20.48 9.58 -1.12
N CYS A 371 -19.96 9.87 -2.31
CA CYS A 371 -19.06 9.02 -3.08
C CYS A 371 -17.56 9.36 -2.90
N TYR A 372 -17.19 10.26 -1.98
CA TYR A 372 -15.80 10.72 -1.81
C TYR A 372 -14.79 9.60 -1.50
N LEU A 373 -15.15 8.61 -0.66
CA LEU A 373 -14.31 7.44 -0.41
C LEU A 373 -14.19 6.55 -1.65
N LYS A 374 -15.28 6.37 -2.38
CA LYS A 374 -15.32 5.61 -3.64
C LYS A 374 -14.45 6.29 -4.70
N CYS A 375 -14.49 7.62 -4.79
CA CYS A 375 -13.60 8.43 -5.62
C CYS A 375 -12.13 8.22 -5.26
N LEU A 376 -11.76 8.24 -3.98
CA LEU A 376 -10.38 7.99 -3.56
C LEU A 376 -9.91 6.58 -3.90
N GLN A 377 -10.76 5.58 -3.72
CA GLN A 377 -10.47 4.20 -4.09
C GLN A 377 -10.29 4.04 -5.61
N LEU A 378 -11.16 4.67 -6.41
CA LEU A 378 -11.03 4.70 -7.87
C LEU A 378 -9.80 5.48 -8.33
N LEU A 379 -9.45 6.58 -7.68
CA LEU A 379 -8.24 7.35 -7.97
C LEU A 379 -6.97 6.52 -7.71
N LYS A 380 -6.95 5.71 -6.64
CA LYS A 380 -5.89 4.73 -6.39
C LYS A 380 -5.85 3.63 -7.46
N ALA A 381 -7.01 3.17 -7.90
CA ALA A 381 -7.09 2.18 -8.98
C ALA A 381 -6.61 2.77 -10.31
N LEU A 382 -6.92 4.04 -10.60
CA LEU A 382 -6.44 4.79 -11.76
C LEU A 382 -4.91 4.91 -11.74
N ARG A 383 -4.31 5.25 -10.60
CA ARG A 383 -2.86 5.21 -10.42
C ARG A 383 -2.29 3.83 -10.77
N ASP A 384 -2.89 2.77 -10.27
CA ASP A 384 -2.41 1.41 -10.54
C ASP A 384 -2.58 1.00 -12.02
N LEU A 385 -3.62 1.51 -12.71
CA LEU A 385 -3.77 1.36 -14.16
C LEU A 385 -2.67 2.13 -14.91
N GLY A 386 -2.37 3.36 -14.49
CA GLY A 386 -1.34 4.20 -15.10
C GLY A 386 0.07 3.64 -14.96
N ALA A 387 0.32 2.88 -13.89
CA ALA A 387 1.59 2.18 -13.64
C ALA A 387 1.83 1.00 -14.59
N ARG A 388 0.79 0.47 -15.25
CA ARG A 388 0.93 -0.70 -16.13
C ARG A 388 1.83 -0.37 -17.33
N GLY A 389 2.80 -1.23 -17.59
CA GLY A 389 3.74 -1.09 -18.69
C GLY A 389 4.86 -0.06 -18.46
N LEU A 390 4.98 0.49 -17.25
CA LEU A 390 6.20 1.22 -16.84
C LEU A 390 7.29 0.20 -16.48
N ASP A 391 8.55 0.58 -16.71
CA ASP A 391 9.68 -0.15 -16.14
C ASP A 391 9.71 -0.03 -14.60
N SER A 392 10.55 -0.82 -13.95
CA SER A 392 10.61 -0.88 -12.48
C SER A 392 10.95 0.47 -11.82
N ALA A 393 11.85 1.24 -12.41
CA ALA A 393 12.28 2.53 -11.86
C ALA A 393 11.19 3.58 -12.01
N ALA A 394 10.62 3.71 -13.21
CA ALA A 394 9.51 4.60 -13.51
C ALA A 394 8.25 4.25 -12.71
N ALA A 395 7.94 2.95 -12.53
CA ALA A 395 6.83 2.50 -11.70
C ALA A 395 7.03 2.86 -10.22
N THR A 396 8.28 2.75 -9.73
CA THR A 396 8.64 3.14 -8.36
C THR A 396 8.48 4.64 -8.16
N GLN A 397 9.00 5.46 -9.09
CA GLN A 397 8.86 6.92 -9.04
C GLN A 397 7.39 7.35 -9.14
N TRP A 398 6.63 6.76 -10.07
CA TRP A 398 5.19 6.93 -10.21
C TRP A 398 4.43 6.63 -8.91
N GLY A 399 4.75 5.50 -8.27
CA GLY A 399 4.15 5.09 -7.00
C GLY A 399 4.53 5.98 -5.81
N ARG A 400 5.73 6.58 -5.83
CA ARG A 400 6.18 7.56 -4.83
C ARG A 400 5.46 8.89 -4.98
N ILE A 401 5.40 9.45 -6.19
CA ILE A 401 4.72 10.71 -6.50
C ILE A 401 3.22 10.57 -6.19
N LEU A 402 2.59 9.51 -6.69
CA LEU A 402 1.16 9.22 -6.49
C LEU A 402 0.93 8.27 -5.32
N SER A 403 1.66 8.46 -4.23
CA SER A 403 1.49 7.64 -3.03
C SER A 403 0.04 7.71 -2.54
N SER A 404 -0.40 6.68 -1.83
CA SER A 404 -1.77 6.68 -1.24
C SER A 404 -1.99 7.89 -0.33
N TYR A 405 -0.92 8.41 0.28
CA TYR A 405 -0.97 9.60 1.12
C TYR A 405 -1.20 10.90 0.32
N VAL A 406 -0.51 11.05 -0.82
CA VAL A 406 -0.73 12.18 -1.75
C VAL A 406 -2.16 12.17 -2.28
N LEU A 407 -2.67 11.00 -2.71
CA LEU A 407 -4.04 10.89 -3.21
C LEU A 407 -5.10 11.19 -2.13
N LYS A 408 -4.85 10.75 -0.90
CA LYS A 408 -5.71 11.09 0.26
C LYS A 408 -5.69 12.59 0.54
N THR A 409 -4.52 13.22 0.48
CA THR A 409 -4.36 14.66 0.71
C THR A 409 -5.04 15.48 -0.39
N VAL A 410 -5.00 15.04 -1.64
CA VAL A 410 -5.78 15.63 -2.75
C VAL A 410 -7.27 15.61 -2.44
N LEU A 411 -7.82 14.47 -2.03
CA LEU A 411 -9.23 14.38 -1.64
C LEU A 411 -9.56 15.37 -0.52
N LEU A 412 -8.78 15.35 0.56
CA LEU A 412 -9.00 16.21 1.72
C LEU A 412 -8.92 17.70 1.35
N ALA A 413 -7.95 18.09 0.51
CA ALA A 413 -7.83 19.46 0.04
C ALA A 413 -9.05 19.90 -0.78
N VAL A 414 -9.56 19.07 -1.69
CA VAL A 414 -10.76 19.39 -2.48
C VAL A 414 -12.01 19.46 -1.59
N LEU A 415 -12.18 18.52 -0.65
CA LEU A 415 -13.28 18.54 0.31
C LEU A 415 -13.27 19.82 1.17
N LEU A 416 -12.10 20.19 1.71
CA LEU A 416 -11.96 21.40 2.53
C LEU A 416 -12.17 22.70 1.73
N ARG A 417 -11.86 22.71 0.42
CA ARG A 417 -12.12 23.86 -0.47
C ARG A 417 -13.61 24.03 -0.78
N LYS A 418 -14.34 22.92 -0.97
CA LYS A 418 -15.76 22.94 -1.31
C LYS A 418 -16.70 23.18 -0.12
N GLY A 419 -16.22 23.04 1.12
CA GLY A 419 -17.07 23.10 2.31
C GLY A 419 -17.68 21.73 2.64
N ALA A 420 -18.73 21.69 3.47
CA ALA A 420 -19.30 20.42 3.94
C ALA A 420 -19.64 19.46 2.77
N PRO A 421 -19.36 18.15 2.89
CA PRO A 421 -19.52 17.14 1.82
C PRO A 421 -20.98 16.85 1.39
N GLY A 422 -21.90 17.81 1.49
CA GLY A 422 -23.32 17.67 1.19
C GLY A 422 -23.76 18.13 -0.21
N GLN A 423 -22.97 18.94 -0.93
CA GLN A 423 -23.32 19.37 -2.29
C GLN A 423 -22.33 18.82 -3.32
N GLY A 424 -22.85 17.99 -4.25
CA GLY A 424 -22.13 17.56 -5.44
C GLY A 424 -21.24 16.32 -5.27
N TRP A 425 -21.25 15.66 -4.11
CA TRP A 425 -20.53 14.40 -3.86
C TRP A 425 -21.43 13.16 -3.91
N ASP A 426 -22.62 13.25 -4.48
CA ASP A 426 -23.54 12.11 -4.61
C ASP A 426 -22.98 11.06 -5.58
N GLU A 427 -23.42 9.80 -5.45
CA GLU A 427 -23.04 8.72 -6.37
C GLU A 427 -23.34 9.05 -7.85
N GLU A 428 -24.40 9.83 -8.12
CA GLU A 428 -24.75 10.29 -9.47
C GLU A 428 -23.64 11.15 -10.11
N HIS A 429 -22.87 11.84 -9.28
CA HIS A 429 -21.78 12.73 -9.69
C HIS A 429 -20.40 12.06 -9.61
N LEU A 430 -20.32 10.73 -9.42
CA LEU A 430 -19.06 9.99 -9.24
C LEU A 430 -18.03 10.31 -10.34
N GLY A 431 -18.46 10.34 -11.60
CA GLY A 431 -17.58 10.63 -12.74
C GLY A 431 -16.99 12.04 -12.67
N THR A 432 -17.84 13.04 -12.42
CA THR A 432 -17.46 14.45 -12.31
C THR A 432 -16.57 14.72 -11.10
N CYS A 433 -16.88 14.11 -9.94
CA CYS A 433 -16.05 14.20 -8.74
C CYS A 433 -14.66 13.62 -8.96
N LEU A 434 -14.59 12.45 -9.62
CA LEU A 434 -13.31 11.82 -9.92
C LEU A 434 -12.50 12.65 -10.93
N GLU A 435 -13.17 13.25 -11.92
CA GLU A 435 -12.54 14.17 -12.87
C GLU A 435 -11.93 15.38 -12.16
N GLU A 436 -12.67 16.01 -11.25
CA GLU A 436 -12.19 17.14 -10.46
C GLU A 436 -10.94 16.77 -9.65
N LEU A 437 -10.92 15.60 -9.01
CA LEU A 437 -9.73 15.13 -8.29
C LEU A 437 -8.53 14.93 -9.22
N VAL A 438 -8.76 14.40 -10.42
CA VAL A 438 -7.70 14.23 -11.43
C VAL A 438 -7.19 15.57 -11.92
N GLN A 439 -8.08 16.54 -12.19
CA GLN A 439 -7.71 17.89 -12.62
C GLN A 439 -6.95 18.63 -11.53
N PHE A 440 -7.41 18.57 -10.29
CA PHE A 440 -6.72 19.19 -9.16
C PHE A 440 -5.33 18.57 -8.93
N LEU A 441 -5.22 17.23 -9.00
CA LEU A 441 -3.93 16.54 -8.90
C LEU A 441 -3.00 16.91 -10.07
N ARG A 442 -3.51 17.00 -11.31
CA ARG A 442 -2.74 17.51 -12.46
C ARG A 442 -2.20 18.90 -12.17
N ASP A 443 -3.05 19.82 -11.73
CA ASP A 443 -2.64 21.20 -11.48
C ASP A 443 -1.64 21.30 -10.33
N CYS A 444 -1.74 20.43 -9.34
CA CYS A 444 -0.70 20.25 -8.32
C CYS A 444 0.61 19.78 -8.95
N LEU A 445 0.60 18.74 -9.78
CA LEU A 445 1.81 18.22 -10.41
C LEU A 445 2.48 19.26 -11.31
N LEU A 446 1.70 20.01 -12.09
CA LEU A 446 2.16 21.10 -12.97
C LEU A 446 2.51 22.41 -12.23
N ARG A 447 2.57 22.39 -10.89
CA ARG A 447 2.92 23.55 -10.03
C ARG A 447 1.99 24.77 -10.20
N ARG A 448 0.77 24.56 -10.70
CA ARG A 448 -0.28 25.59 -10.74
C ARG A 448 -0.97 25.74 -9.39
N HIS A 449 -0.94 24.69 -8.58
CA HIS A 449 -1.37 24.67 -7.19
C HIS A 449 -0.34 23.94 -6.33
N THR A 450 -0.22 24.35 -5.06
CA THR A 450 0.64 23.67 -4.08
C THR A 450 -0.18 22.66 -3.29
N LEU A 451 0.31 21.42 -3.20
CA LEU A 451 -0.35 20.37 -2.42
C LEU A 451 0.24 20.34 -1.01
N PHE A 452 -0.32 21.16 -0.13
CA PHE A 452 0.10 21.18 1.27
C PHE A 452 -0.34 19.93 2.01
N HIS A 453 0.48 19.50 2.96
CA HIS A 453 0.12 18.52 3.97
C HIS A 453 -1.15 18.97 4.71
N CYS A 454 -2.10 18.07 4.97
CA CYS A 454 -3.41 18.44 5.54
C CYS A 454 -3.31 19.16 6.90
N VAL A 455 -2.48 18.66 7.81
CA VAL A 455 -2.31 19.24 9.16
C VAL A 455 -1.22 20.32 9.22
N LEU A 456 -0.08 20.10 8.56
CA LEU A 456 1.07 21.00 8.50
C LEU A 456 1.00 21.98 7.32
N GLY A 457 -0.20 22.29 6.83
CA GLY A 457 -0.43 23.21 5.71
C GLY A 457 -0.93 24.57 6.19
N PRO A 458 -1.08 25.55 5.28
CA PRO A 458 -1.62 26.85 5.64
C PRO A 458 -3.13 26.75 5.89
N GLY A 459 -3.53 26.77 7.17
CA GLY A 459 -4.89 27.06 7.61
C GLY A 459 -5.95 25.93 7.56
N ARG A 460 -7.07 26.22 8.25
CA ARG A 460 -8.36 25.50 8.42
C ARG A 460 -8.38 24.10 9.02
N ALA A 461 -7.54 23.16 8.59
CA ALA A 461 -7.61 21.79 9.14
C ALA A 461 -7.22 21.75 10.62
N ALA A 462 -6.28 22.58 11.05
CA ALA A 462 -5.79 22.63 12.43
C ALA A 462 -6.89 22.96 13.47
N ALA A 463 -7.91 23.73 13.08
CA ALA A 463 -9.02 24.06 13.98
C ALA A 463 -9.90 22.82 14.30
N GLU A 464 -10.15 21.97 13.30
CA GLU A 464 -11.01 20.78 13.42
C GLU A 464 -10.28 19.53 13.93
N VAL A 465 -8.94 19.53 13.83
CA VAL A 465 -8.08 18.39 14.11
C VAL A 465 -7.72 18.25 15.61
N GLY A 466 -7.95 19.31 16.39
CA GLY A 466 -7.62 19.41 17.81
C GLY A 466 -6.25 20.05 18.07
N PRO A 467 -5.79 20.08 19.34
CA PRO A 467 -4.54 20.75 19.70
C PRO A 467 -3.34 20.12 18.97
N LEU A 468 -2.38 20.97 18.62
CA LEU A 468 -1.10 20.57 18.04
C LEU A 468 0.04 21.07 18.94
N PRO A 469 1.13 20.30 19.08
CA PRO A 469 2.31 20.73 19.80
C PRO A 469 2.86 22.06 19.25
N LYS A 470 3.40 22.90 20.13
CA LYS A 470 3.93 24.25 19.79
C LYS A 470 4.86 24.22 18.57
N ALA A 471 5.82 23.29 18.55
CA ALA A 471 6.79 23.14 17.46
C ALA A 471 6.17 22.84 16.09
N LEU A 472 4.98 22.23 16.04
CA LEU A 472 4.27 21.97 14.78
C LEU A 472 3.43 23.18 14.36
N ARG A 473 2.86 23.93 15.31
CA ARG A 473 2.09 25.15 15.01
C ARG A 473 2.97 26.26 14.44
N GLU A 474 4.23 26.29 14.86
CA GLU A 474 5.23 27.26 14.42
C GLU A 474 6.03 26.78 13.19
N ALA A 475 5.82 25.54 12.74
CA ALA A 475 6.52 24.99 11.60
C ALA A 475 6.04 25.64 10.28
N ALA A 476 6.97 25.77 9.33
CA ALA A 476 6.63 26.21 7.98
C ALA A 476 5.67 25.22 7.29
N PRO A 477 4.77 25.70 6.40
CA PRO A 477 3.87 24.81 5.68
C PRO A 477 4.61 23.80 4.81
N VAL A 478 4.18 22.54 4.85
CA VAL A 478 4.85 21.43 4.13
C VAL A 478 4.17 21.16 2.79
N ASP A 479 4.88 21.39 1.68
CA ASP A 479 4.46 20.93 0.34
C ASP A 479 4.89 19.47 0.11
N LEU A 480 3.92 18.58 -0.11
CA LEU A 480 4.16 17.15 -0.32
C LEU A 480 4.88 16.84 -1.64
N LEU A 481 4.80 17.74 -2.62
CA LEU A 481 5.37 17.53 -3.95
C LEU A 481 6.70 18.27 -4.16
N ALA A 482 7.16 19.04 -3.17
CA ALA A 482 8.39 19.83 -3.27
C ALA A 482 9.65 18.96 -3.41
N ALA A 483 9.63 17.74 -2.86
CA ALA A 483 10.75 16.80 -2.93
C ALA A 483 10.99 16.20 -4.32
N PHE A 484 10.05 16.35 -5.25
CA PHE A 484 10.13 15.75 -6.58
C PHE A 484 10.56 16.77 -7.63
N ASP A 485 11.41 16.31 -8.55
CA ASP A 485 11.89 17.12 -9.66
C ASP A 485 10.72 17.53 -10.59
N GLY A 486 10.89 18.67 -11.27
CA GLY A 486 9.83 19.23 -12.12
C GLY A 486 9.48 18.33 -13.28
N HIS A 487 10.49 17.76 -13.92
CA HIS A 487 10.31 16.89 -15.08
C HIS A 487 9.52 15.63 -14.75
N ALA A 488 9.82 14.97 -13.63
CA ALA A 488 9.09 13.79 -13.18
C ALA A 488 7.64 14.12 -12.82
N ARG A 489 7.39 15.29 -12.22
CA ARG A 489 6.02 15.75 -11.95
C ARG A 489 5.24 15.97 -13.25
N GLU A 490 5.86 16.57 -14.26
CA GLU A 490 5.25 16.78 -15.58
C GLU A 490 4.97 15.45 -16.30
N LEU A 491 5.92 14.52 -16.30
CA LEU A 491 5.71 13.16 -16.83
C LEU A 491 4.56 12.44 -16.10
N ALA A 492 4.51 12.57 -14.77
CA ALA A 492 3.41 12.01 -13.98
C ALA A 492 2.06 12.67 -14.34
N ALA A 493 2.03 13.99 -14.55
CA ALA A 493 0.82 14.70 -14.97
C ALA A 493 0.33 14.24 -16.36
N ALA A 494 1.25 14.18 -17.34
CA ALA A 494 0.96 13.73 -18.70
C ALA A 494 0.43 12.28 -18.70
N ARG A 495 1.06 11.40 -17.92
CA ARG A 495 0.64 10.00 -17.79
C ARG A 495 -0.71 9.88 -17.10
N LEU A 496 -0.95 10.62 -16.02
CA LEU A 496 -2.24 10.65 -15.32
C LEU A 496 -3.38 11.04 -16.26
N LEU A 497 -3.21 12.12 -17.03
CA LEU A 497 -4.19 12.57 -18.02
C LEU A 497 -4.38 11.55 -19.14
N SER A 498 -3.28 10.99 -19.66
CA SER A 498 -3.33 9.94 -20.67
C SER A 498 -4.10 8.71 -20.20
N THR A 499 -3.95 8.33 -18.92
CA THR A 499 -4.69 7.21 -18.33
C THR A 499 -6.16 7.58 -18.12
N TRP A 500 -6.46 8.81 -17.70
CA TRP A 500 -7.84 9.31 -17.55
C TRP A 500 -8.59 9.34 -18.88
N GLN A 501 -8.00 9.91 -19.93
CA GLN A 501 -8.60 9.98 -21.27
C GLN A 501 -8.83 8.59 -21.88
N ARG A 502 -7.95 7.63 -21.56
CA ARG A 502 -8.07 6.24 -22.02
C ARG A 502 -8.90 5.34 -21.09
N LEU A 503 -9.46 5.90 -20.02
CA LEU A 503 -10.14 5.12 -18.99
C LEU A 503 -11.33 4.32 -19.54
N PRO A 504 -12.23 4.86 -20.39
CA PRO A 504 -13.32 4.08 -20.96
C PRO A 504 -12.82 2.83 -21.71
N GLN A 505 -11.74 2.94 -22.48
CA GLN A 505 -11.15 1.84 -23.23
C GLN A 505 -10.49 0.81 -22.31
N LEU A 506 -9.82 1.27 -21.24
CA LEU A 506 -9.21 0.40 -20.23
C LEU A 506 -10.26 -0.37 -19.42
N LEU A 507 -11.43 0.22 -19.20
CA LEU A 507 -12.51 -0.39 -18.43
C LEU A 507 -13.48 -1.23 -19.27
N ARG A 508 -13.38 -1.21 -20.60
CA ARG A 508 -14.30 -1.91 -21.52
C ARG A 508 -14.47 -3.39 -21.18
N ALA A 509 -13.44 -4.06 -20.69
CA ALA A 509 -13.50 -5.46 -20.25
C ALA A 509 -14.54 -5.71 -19.13
N TYR A 510 -14.84 -4.69 -18.33
CA TYR A 510 -15.80 -4.71 -17.23
C TYR A 510 -17.20 -4.23 -17.64
N GLY A 511 -17.39 -3.80 -18.89
CA GLY A 511 -18.69 -3.39 -19.44
C GLY A 511 -19.54 -4.52 -20.01
N GLY A 512 -19.08 -5.78 -19.89
CA GLY A 512 -19.80 -6.93 -20.44
C GLY A 512 -21.05 -7.32 -19.63
N PRO A 513 -22.05 -7.97 -20.24
CA PRO A 513 -23.31 -8.34 -19.58
C PRO A 513 -23.13 -9.16 -18.28
N ARG A 514 -22.05 -9.97 -18.20
CA ARG A 514 -21.72 -10.78 -17.01
C ARG A 514 -21.38 -9.94 -15.78
N TYR A 515 -20.79 -8.76 -15.98
CA TYR A 515 -20.41 -7.85 -14.90
C TYR A 515 -21.58 -6.93 -14.55
N LEU A 516 -22.32 -6.44 -15.55
CA LEU A 516 -23.48 -5.58 -15.33
C LEU A 516 -24.64 -6.29 -14.63
N ALA A 517 -24.89 -7.57 -14.93
CA ALA A 517 -25.93 -8.35 -14.25
C ALA A 517 -25.65 -8.63 -12.76
N ARG A 518 -24.41 -8.43 -12.30
CA ARG A 518 -23.98 -8.63 -10.91
C ARG A 518 -23.82 -7.32 -10.14
N CYS A 519 -23.94 -6.18 -10.82
CA CYS A 519 -24.00 -4.89 -10.15
C CYS A 519 -25.36 -4.76 -9.46
N PRO A 520 -25.43 -4.33 -8.19
CA PRO A 520 -26.69 -3.97 -7.60
C PRO A 520 -27.33 -2.86 -8.45
N PRO A 521 -28.67 -2.87 -8.66
CA PRO A 521 -29.32 -1.79 -9.38
C PRO A 521 -29.01 -0.46 -8.68
N PRO A 522 -28.88 0.66 -9.43
CA PRO A 522 -28.71 1.96 -8.82
C PRO A 522 -29.83 2.15 -7.79
N ARG A 523 -29.48 2.53 -6.56
CA ARG A 523 -30.44 2.80 -5.50
C ARG A 523 -31.21 4.07 -5.88
N SER A 524 -32.21 3.93 -6.75
CA SER A 524 -33.26 4.92 -6.88
C SER A 524 -33.92 5.05 -5.51
N GLN A 525 -33.97 6.28 -4.98
CA GLN A 525 -34.70 6.62 -3.77
C GLN A 525 -36.11 6.00 -3.85
N ARG A 526 -36.34 4.91 -3.11
CA ARG A 526 -37.69 4.49 -2.79
C ARG A 526 -38.06 5.36 -1.60
N THR A 527 -38.68 6.49 -1.93
CA THR A 527 -39.45 7.31 -1.00
C THR A 527 -40.30 6.34 -0.18
N GLN A 528 -39.97 6.16 1.10
CA GLN A 528 -40.92 5.67 2.08
C GLN A 528 -41.96 6.78 2.21
N GLY A 529 -42.96 6.74 1.32
CA GLY A 529 -44.22 7.40 1.57
C GLY A 529 -44.82 6.72 2.79
N PHE A 530 -44.76 7.40 3.94
CA PHE A 530 -45.72 7.18 4.99
C PHE A 530 -47.10 7.44 4.38
N LEU A 531 -47.93 6.40 4.30
CA LEU A 531 -49.36 6.57 4.18
C LEU A 531 -49.88 6.81 5.60
N GLU A 532 -50.04 8.08 5.94
CA GLU A 532 -50.94 8.54 7.00
C GLU A 532 -52.38 8.59 6.45
N GLY A 533 -53.34 8.21 7.30
CA GLY A 533 -54.79 8.43 7.16
C GLY A 533 -55.53 7.32 6.39
N GLU A 534 -56.67 6.77 6.83
CA GLU A 534 -57.67 7.05 7.88
C GLU A 534 -58.62 5.80 7.92
N PRO A 535 -59.65 5.72 8.77
CA PRO A 535 -59.82 6.20 10.15
C PRO A 535 -59.77 5.06 11.19
#